data_AF-G0GEU1-F1
#
_entry.id   AF-G0GEU1-F1
#
_cell.length_a   1.000
_cell.length_b   1.000
_cell.length_c   1.000
_cell.angle_alpha   90.00
_cell.angle_beta   90.00
_cell.angle_gamma   90.00
#
_symmetry.space_group_name_H-M   'P 1'
#
loop_
_entity.id
_entity.type
_entity.pdbx_description
1 polymer ?
#
loop_
_entity_poly.entity_id
_entity_poly.type
_entity_poly.pdbx_seq_one_letter_code
_entity_poly.pdbx_strand_id
1 'polypeptide(L)'
;MKRCSSCGIVTREDRDTCPLCGRSFSESSAPPEEGIRPTSPNAEPLPASDTAPIVLPLVTVFSLMASMVVAAVDLILNEGITWSRYPLVSILFVWSLTLSAAALHRRPLLFSGSIPVAASAFLLVLDLLDDGTLSWALSLGLPLIVVSALALLGLTAFIIKGKHYGYLVLGTILVIVAFVTTAINLITNRYLAVPRILDWALIVDAITLPLSWFFFYLHFGLKKELHLEKFFHL
;
A
#
# COMPACT_ATOMS: atom_id res chain seq x y z
N MET A 1 -49.47 -11.46 7.09
CA MET A 1 -48.03 -11.16 6.92
C MET A 1 -47.82 -9.69 7.26
N LYS A 2 -47.07 -9.40 8.33
CA LYS A 2 -46.80 -8.02 8.77
C LYS A 2 -45.37 -7.67 8.32
N ARG A 3 -45.16 -6.49 7.72
CA ARG A 3 -43.83 -6.01 7.28
C ARG A 3 -43.43 -4.83 8.16
N CYS A 4 -42.22 -4.90 8.71
CA CYS A 4 -41.67 -3.85 9.56
C CYS A 4 -41.22 -2.67 8.70
N SER A 5 -41.74 -1.47 8.94
CA SER A 5 -41.34 -0.25 8.20
C SER A 5 -39.90 0.18 8.49
N SER A 6 -39.39 -0.13 9.69
CA SER A 6 -38.01 0.23 10.09
C SER A 6 -36.96 -0.76 9.61
N CYS A 7 -37.30 -2.04 9.53
CA CYS A 7 -36.34 -3.13 9.40
C CYS A 7 -36.57 -4.03 8.17
N GLY A 8 -37.67 -3.84 7.45
CA GLY A 8 -37.93 -4.46 6.15
C GLY A 8 -38.24 -5.96 6.15
N ILE A 9 -38.04 -6.65 7.28
CA ILE A 9 -38.36 -8.07 7.44
C ILE A 9 -39.87 -8.32 7.39
N VAL A 10 -40.25 -9.39 6.72
CA VAL A 10 -41.61 -9.92 6.63
C VAL A 10 -41.72 -11.13 7.54
N THR A 11 -42.55 -11.05 8.58
CA THR A 11 -42.79 -12.17 9.49
C THR A 11 -44.11 -12.87 9.16
N ARG A 12 -44.09 -14.21 9.25
CA ARG A 12 -45.26 -15.08 9.03
C ARG A 12 -46.08 -15.34 10.29
N GLU A 13 -45.49 -15.17 11.48
CA GLU A 13 -46.16 -15.39 12.76
C GLU A 13 -46.93 -14.17 13.25
N ASP A 14 -48.06 -14.42 13.91
CA ASP A 14 -48.95 -13.42 14.52
C ASP A 14 -48.38 -12.87 15.83
N ARG A 15 -47.17 -12.31 15.76
CA ARG A 15 -46.55 -11.58 16.86
C ARG A 15 -46.69 -10.09 16.58
N ASP A 16 -47.13 -9.35 17.60
CA ASP A 16 -47.36 -7.90 17.48
C ASP A 16 -46.09 -7.07 17.63
N THR A 17 -44.94 -7.72 17.87
CA THR A 17 -43.65 -7.07 18.08
C THR A 17 -42.57 -7.69 17.20
N CYS A 18 -41.72 -6.86 16.61
CA CYS A 18 -40.62 -7.34 15.77
C CYS A 18 -39.45 -7.88 16.63
N PRO A 19 -38.98 -9.13 16.40
CA PRO A 19 -37.93 -9.74 17.22
C PRO A 19 -36.53 -9.12 17.02
N LEU A 20 -36.30 -8.36 15.94
CA LEU A 20 -35.00 -7.75 15.65
C LEU A 20 -34.85 -6.33 16.19
N CYS A 21 -35.92 -5.53 16.15
CA CYS A 21 -35.88 -4.12 16.55
C CYS A 21 -36.79 -3.80 17.75
N GLY A 22 -37.59 -4.75 18.21
CA GLY A 22 -38.46 -4.60 19.39
C GLY A 22 -39.68 -3.69 19.21
N ARG A 23 -39.93 -3.13 18.01
CA ARG A 23 -41.08 -2.24 17.76
C ARG A 23 -42.37 -3.01 17.46
N SER A 24 -43.49 -2.46 17.92
CA SER A 24 -44.81 -3.02 17.69
C SER A 24 -45.34 -2.66 16.30
N PHE A 25 -46.12 -3.56 15.69
CA PHE A 25 -46.70 -3.35 14.36
C PHE A 25 -47.96 -2.45 14.38
N SER A 26 -48.43 -2.04 15.57
CA SER A 26 -49.73 -1.37 15.76
C SER A 26 -49.74 0.14 15.46
N GLU A 27 -48.59 0.75 15.15
CA GLU A 27 -48.50 2.22 14.99
C GLU A 27 -48.65 2.71 13.54
N SER A 28 -49.20 1.87 12.65
CA SER A 28 -49.39 2.20 11.22
C SER A 28 -50.87 2.33 10.85
N SER A 29 -51.57 3.29 11.44
CA SER A 29 -52.87 3.76 10.94
C SER A 29 -53.08 5.26 11.20
N ALA A 30 -52.44 6.11 10.39
CA ALA A 30 -52.90 7.46 10.10
C ALA A 30 -52.45 7.86 8.67
N PRO A 31 -53.28 8.60 7.89
CA PRO A 31 -52.97 8.97 6.49
C PRO A 31 -51.90 10.09 6.41
N PRO A 32 -51.41 10.44 5.20
CA PRO A 32 -50.12 11.08 5.02
C PRO A 32 -50.17 12.56 5.38
N GLU A 33 -49.55 12.94 6.49
CA GLU A 33 -49.19 14.35 6.73
C GLU A 33 -47.83 14.65 6.11
N GLU A 34 -47.86 15.63 5.23
CA GLU A 34 -46.76 16.37 4.63
C GLU A 34 -45.98 17.09 5.74
N GLY A 35 -45.18 16.33 6.48
CA GLY A 35 -44.41 16.78 7.62
C GLY A 35 -42.92 16.62 7.36
N ILE A 36 -42.32 17.72 6.90
CA ILE A 36 -40.91 18.12 7.05
C ILE A 36 -40.07 17.07 7.79
N ARG A 37 -39.36 16.20 7.05
CA ARG A 37 -38.19 15.54 7.63
C ARG A 37 -37.15 16.63 7.88
N PRO A 38 -36.66 16.85 9.12
CA PRO A 38 -35.45 17.61 9.29
C PRO A 38 -34.34 16.82 8.60
N THR A 39 -33.96 17.29 7.41
CA THR A 39 -32.61 17.07 6.90
C THR A 39 -31.72 17.55 8.03
N SER A 40 -31.00 16.64 8.69
CA SER A 40 -29.98 17.03 9.67
C SER A 40 -29.09 18.06 8.98
N PRO A 41 -29.10 19.35 9.38
CA PRO A 41 -28.29 20.37 8.72
C PRO A 41 -26.80 20.19 9.05
N ASN A 42 -26.49 19.30 9.99
CA ASN A 42 -25.19 19.13 10.60
C ASN A 42 -24.70 17.67 10.52
N ALA A 43 -24.95 16.99 9.40
CA ALA A 43 -23.94 16.02 8.97
C ALA A 43 -22.79 16.86 8.41
N GLU A 44 -21.98 17.44 9.30
CA GLU A 44 -20.69 18.00 8.91
C GLU A 44 -20.01 16.94 8.04
N PRO A 45 -19.66 17.26 6.79
CA PRO A 45 -18.79 16.38 6.04
C PRO A 45 -17.56 16.24 6.92
N LEU A 46 -17.26 15.03 7.40
CA LEU A 46 -15.97 14.73 7.99
C LEU A 46 -14.94 15.38 7.08
N PRO A 47 -14.16 16.37 7.55
CA PRO A 47 -13.21 17.03 6.68
C PRO A 47 -12.35 15.92 6.13
N ALA A 48 -12.40 15.72 4.81
CA ALA A 48 -11.38 14.95 4.12
C ALA A 48 -10.08 15.56 4.63
N SER A 49 -9.32 14.78 5.40
CA SER A 49 -8.26 15.32 6.23
C SER A 49 -7.20 15.93 5.32
N ASP A 50 -7.34 17.23 5.09
CA ASP A 50 -6.34 18.12 4.54
C ASP A 50 -5.24 18.27 5.61
N THR A 51 -4.57 17.16 5.93
CA THR A 51 -3.32 17.14 6.73
C THR A 51 -2.10 17.32 5.83
N ALA A 52 -2.25 17.10 4.52
CA ALA A 52 -1.26 17.43 3.49
C ALA A 52 -0.72 18.88 3.50
N PRO A 53 -1.50 19.95 3.77
CA PRO A 53 -0.99 21.32 3.75
C PRO A 53 -0.04 21.65 4.91
N ILE A 54 -0.04 20.90 6.01
CA ILE A 54 0.82 21.17 7.18
C ILE A 54 2.09 20.30 7.16
N VAL A 55 2.01 19.06 6.67
CA VAL A 55 3.15 18.12 6.70
C VAL A 55 4.29 18.59 5.80
N LEU A 56 4.01 19.04 4.58
CA LEU A 56 5.05 19.47 3.64
C LEU A 56 5.90 20.64 4.19
N PRO A 57 5.33 21.79 4.62
CA PRO A 57 6.13 22.88 5.16
C PRO A 57 6.91 22.45 6.42
N LEU A 58 6.32 21.63 7.29
CA LEU A 58 7.02 21.11 8.46
C LEU A 58 8.26 20.30 8.07
N VAL A 59 8.10 19.31 7.18
CA VAL A 59 9.22 18.49 6.69
C VAL A 59 10.28 19.37 6.01
N THR A 60 9.88 20.38 5.24
CA THR A 60 10.83 21.29 4.58
C THR A 60 11.68 22.06 5.60
N VAL A 61 11.07 22.61 6.65
CA VAL A 61 11.77 23.39 7.69
C VAL A 61 12.69 22.49 8.49
N PHE A 62 12.22 21.31 8.92
CA PHE A 62 13.05 20.34 9.64
C PHE A 62 14.23 19.85 8.79
N SER A 63 14.00 19.56 7.50
CA SER A 63 15.07 19.14 6.58
C SER A 63 16.11 20.24 6.39
N LEU A 64 15.67 21.50 6.26
CA LEU A 64 16.56 22.64 6.13
C LEU A 64 17.39 22.86 7.40
N MET A 65 16.77 22.83 8.58
CA MET A 65 17.46 22.94 9.86
C MET A 65 18.47 21.82 10.07
N ALA A 66 18.08 20.57 9.82
CA ALA A 66 18.98 19.42 9.92
C ALA A 66 20.18 19.57 8.97
N SER A 67 19.94 19.99 7.73
CA SER A 67 21.00 20.24 6.74
C SER A 67 21.97 21.32 7.18
N MET A 68 21.46 22.44 7.72
CA MET A 68 22.28 23.53 8.23
C MET A 68 23.13 23.09 9.41
N VAL A 69 22.55 22.37 10.38
CA VAL A 69 23.28 21.88 11.56
C VAL A 69 24.39 20.93 11.14
N VAL A 70 24.10 19.94 10.29
CA VAL A 70 25.09 18.95 9.86
C VAL A 70 26.22 19.59 9.07
N ALA A 71 25.89 20.50 8.15
CA ALA A 71 26.90 21.24 7.38
C ALA A 71 27.76 22.15 8.28
N ALA A 72 27.15 22.84 9.25
CA ALA A 72 27.87 23.70 10.18
C ALA A 72 28.83 22.90 11.08
N VAL A 73 28.39 21.74 11.60
CA VAL A 73 29.24 20.88 12.43
C VAL A 73 30.44 20.37 11.64
N ASP A 74 30.25 19.93 10.39
CA ASP A 74 31.34 19.48 9.54
C ASP A 74 32.32 20.62 9.22
N LEU A 75 31.79 21.81 8.88
CA LEU A 75 32.62 22.97 8.60
C LEU A 75 33.44 23.42 9.82
N ILE A 76 32.87 23.34 11.03
CA ILE A 76 33.55 23.73 12.27
C ILE A 76 34.61 22.69 12.66
N LEU A 77 34.33 21.40 12.51
CA LEU A 77 35.22 20.33 12.97
C LEU A 77 36.31 19.97 11.96
N ASN A 78 36.01 20.03 10.66
CA ASN A 78 36.90 19.56 9.60
C ASN A 78 37.33 20.67 8.64
N GLU A 79 36.96 21.93 8.90
CA GLU A 79 37.29 23.10 8.07
C GLU A 79 36.87 22.94 6.60
N GLY A 80 35.87 22.09 6.33
CA GLY A 80 35.42 21.75 4.98
C GLY A 80 34.17 20.87 4.97
N ILE A 81 33.68 20.56 3.76
CA ILE A 81 32.53 19.66 3.53
C ILE A 81 33.10 18.28 3.19
N THR A 82 33.17 17.40 4.19
CA THR A 82 33.78 16.07 4.07
C THR A 82 32.75 14.97 4.29
N TRP A 83 32.23 14.80 5.50
CA TRP A 83 31.26 13.75 5.81
C TRP A 83 29.81 14.24 5.73
N SER A 84 29.57 15.55 5.86
CA SER A 84 28.22 16.13 5.78
C SER A 84 27.53 15.89 4.43
N ARG A 85 28.30 15.61 3.37
CA ARG A 85 27.78 15.24 2.05
C ARG A 85 26.82 14.04 2.08
N TYR A 86 27.09 13.01 2.90
CA TYR A 86 26.25 11.81 2.95
C TYR A 86 24.89 12.07 3.64
N PRO A 87 24.84 12.69 4.84
CA PRO A 87 23.57 13.09 5.43
C PRO A 87 22.79 14.10 4.58
N LEU A 88 23.47 15.07 3.95
CA LEU A 88 22.80 16.06 3.11
C LEU A 88 22.06 15.41 1.94
N VAL A 89 22.70 14.48 1.23
CA VAL A 89 22.07 13.71 0.15
C VAL A 89 20.90 12.86 0.66
N SER A 90 21.03 12.28 1.86
CA SER A 90 19.95 11.52 2.50
C SER A 90 18.74 12.39 2.87
N ILE A 91 18.98 13.57 3.43
CA ILE A 91 17.94 14.55 3.75
C ILE A 91 17.23 15.02 2.47
N LEU A 92 17.99 15.32 1.42
CA LEU A 92 17.45 15.71 0.12
C LEU A 92 16.59 14.61 -0.50
N PHE A 93 16.99 13.34 -0.38
CA PHE A 93 16.21 12.20 -0.85
C PHE A 93 14.86 12.10 -0.13
N VAL A 94 14.84 12.15 1.21
CA VAL A 94 13.61 12.12 2.01
C VAL A 94 12.71 13.31 1.66
N TRP A 95 13.29 14.51 1.58
CA TRP A 95 12.57 15.72 1.20
C TRP A 95 11.93 15.58 -0.18
N SER A 96 12.68 15.09 -1.18
CA SER A 96 12.16 14.82 -2.53
C SER A 96 11.00 13.82 -2.52
N LEU A 97 11.08 12.76 -1.71
CA LEU A 97 9.98 11.80 -1.57
C LEU A 97 8.72 12.47 -1.00
N THR A 98 8.85 13.30 0.04
CA THR A 98 7.69 14.01 0.62
C THR A 98 7.09 15.02 -0.35
N LEU A 99 7.92 15.72 -1.12
CA LEU A 99 7.46 16.63 -2.17
C LEU A 99 6.72 15.87 -3.28
N SER A 100 7.27 14.73 -3.72
CA SER A 100 6.62 13.89 -4.73
C SER A 100 5.29 13.32 -4.23
N ALA A 101 5.20 12.92 -2.96
CA ALA A 101 3.96 12.44 -2.34
C ALA A 101 2.89 13.53 -2.30
N ALA A 102 3.25 14.75 -1.92
CA ALA A 102 2.33 15.88 -1.90
C ALA A 102 1.87 16.28 -3.31
N ALA A 103 2.81 16.38 -4.27
CA ALA A 103 2.52 16.83 -5.63
C ALA A 103 1.73 15.79 -6.45
N LEU A 104 2.00 14.50 -6.26
CA LEU A 104 1.41 13.41 -7.03
C LEU A 104 0.34 12.62 -6.25
N HIS A 105 -0.17 13.16 -5.14
CA HIS A 105 -1.18 12.47 -4.31
C HIS A 105 -2.41 12.01 -5.13
N ARG A 106 -2.86 12.82 -6.10
CA ARG A 106 -4.00 12.50 -6.97
C ARG A 106 -3.66 11.54 -8.14
N ARG A 107 -2.39 11.18 -8.33
CA ARG A 107 -1.90 10.38 -9.46
C ARG A 107 -1.01 9.23 -8.98
N PRO A 108 -1.60 8.16 -8.40
CA PRO A 108 -0.86 7.09 -7.72
C PRO A 108 0.14 6.35 -8.61
N LEU A 109 -0.15 6.20 -9.90
CA LEU A 109 0.76 5.59 -10.88
C LEU A 109 2.05 6.42 -11.07
N LEU A 110 1.92 7.74 -11.20
CA LEU A 110 3.09 8.61 -11.31
C LEU A 110 3.86 8.63 -10.00
N PHE A 111 3.17 8.63 -8.85
CA PHE A 111 3.83 8.60 -7.54
C PHE A 111 4.65 7.32 -7.37
N SER A 112 4.08 6.16 -7.70
CA SER A 112 4.78 4.88 -7.68
C SER A 112 6.00 4.85 -8.60
N GLY A 113 5.97 5.56 -9.74
CA GLY A 113 7.11 5.70 -10.64
C GLY A 113 8.17 6.68 -10.15
N SER A 114 7.80 7.69 -9.36
CA SER A 114 8.73 8.69 -8.82
C SER A 114 9.68 8.12 -7.77
N ILE A 115 9.23 7.14 -6.97
CA ILE A 115 10.02 6.49 -5.92
C ILE A 115 11.27 5.81 -6.47
N PRO A 116 11.20 4.88 -7.45
CA PRO A 116 12.39 4.22 -7.98
C PRO A 116 13.33 5.19 -8.71
N VAL A 117 12.80 6.25 -9.33
CA VAL A 117 13.62 7.30 -9.95
C VAL A 117 14.42 8.06 -8.89
N ALA A 118 13.76 8.50 -7.82
CA ALA A 118 14.41 9.18 -6.70
C ALA A 118 15.43 8.27 -6.00
N ALA A 119 15.08 6.99 -5.78
CA ALA A 119 15.98 6.02 -5.17
C ALA A 119 17.21 5.74 -6.06
N SER A 120 17.03 5.67 -7.38
CA SER A 120 18.14 5.48 -8.32
C SER A 120 19.08 6.69 -8.30
N ALA A 121 18.53 7.90 -8.35
CA ALA A 121 19.32 9.12 -8.25
C ALA A 121 20.08 9.20 -6.92
N PHE A 122 19.43 8.83 -5.80
CA PHE A 122 20.06 8.78 -4.48
C PHE A 122 21.24 7.81 -4.44
N LEU A 123 21.08 6.57 -4.89
CA LEU A 123 22.18 5.59 -4.90
C LEU A 123 23.32 6.00 -5.82
N LEU A 124 23.01 6.57 -7.00
CA LEU A 124 24.02 7.06 -7.93
C LEU A 124 24.84 8.21 -7.32
N VAL A 125 24.18 9.15 -6.63
CA VAL A 125 24.89 10.24 -5.95
C VAL A 125 25.77 9.68 -4.83
N LEU A 126 25.28 8.73 -4.04
CA LEU A 126 26.10 8.11 -2.98
C LEU A 126 27.36 7.42 -3.52
N ASP A 127 27.24 6.65 -4.60
CA ASP A 127 28.38 5.97 -5.23
C ASP A 127 29.37 6.98 -5.83
N LEU A 128 28.87 8.08 -6.38
CA LEU A 128 29.71 9.18 -6.87
C LEU A 128 30.48 9.87 -5.74
N LEU A 129 29.93 9.89 -4.51
CA LEU A 129 30.59 10.48 -3.35
C LEU A 129 31.65 9.57 -2.74
N ASP A 130 31.50 8.24 -2.84
CA ASP A 130 32.49 7.28 -2.33
C ASP A 130 33.78 7.33 -3.15
N ASP A 131 33.77 6.74 -4.35
CA ASP A 131 34.97 6.53 -5.16
C ASP A 131 34.87 7.17 -6.56
N GLY A 132 33.70 7.71 -6.92
CA GLY A 132 33.47 8.34 -8.23
C GLY A 132 33.41 7.36 -9.42
N THR A 133 33.48 6.05 -9.16
CA THR A 133 33.58 5.01 -10.20
C THR A 133 32.23 4.40 -10.63
N LEU A 134 31.13 4.77 -9.95
CA LEU A 134 29.77 4.26 -10.24
C LEU A 134 29.70 2.72 -10.30
N SER A 135 30.45 2.04 -9.43
CA SER A 135 30.59 0.59 -9.50
C SER A 135 29.39 -0.14 -8.88
N TRP A 136 29.16 0.05 -7.58
CA TRP A 136 28.16 -0.71 -6.83
C TRP A 136 26.74 -0.22 -7.11
N ALA A 137 26.51 1.06 -7.41
CA ALA A 137 25.18 1.55 -7.74
C ALA A 137 24.69 0.96 -9.07
N LEU A 138 25.55 0.81 -10.07
CA LEU A 138 25.19 0.20 -11.36
C LEU A 138 25.06 -1.32 -11.27
N SER A 139 25.99 -2.00 -10.57
CA SER A 139 26.01 -3.47 -10.54
C SER A 139 25.07 -4.10 -9.51
N LEU A 140 24.77 -3.40 -8.42
CA LEU A 140 23.99 -3.91 -7.29
C LEU A 140 22.73 -3.07 -7.05
N GLY A 141 22.89 -1.76 -6.85
CA GLY A 141 21.80 -0.87 -6.44
C GLY A 141 20.65 -0.78 -7.45
N LEU A 142 20.96 -0.41 -8.70
CA LEU A 142 19.99 -0.24 -9.78
C LEU A 142 19.24 -1.53 -10.13
N PRO A 143 19.90 -2.70 -10.31
CA PRO A 143 19.20 -3.96 -10.52
C PRO A 143 18.18 -4.27 -9.42
N LEU A 144 18.52 -4.03 -8.14
CA LEU A 144 17.59 -4.23 -7.02
C LEU A 144 16.40 -3.27 -7.06
N ILE A 145 16.63 -2.00 -7.40
CA ILE A 145 15.57 -1.01 -7.58
C ILE A 145 14.65 -1.42 -8.74
N VAL A 146 15.20 -1.86 -9.86
CA VAL A 146 14.41 -2.28 -11.04
C VAL A 146 13.52 -3.48 -10.70
N VAL A 147 14.07 -4.51 -10.05
CA VAL A 147 13.30 -5.69 -9.63
C VAL A 147 12.15 -5.31 -8.70
N SER A 148 12.43 -4.50 -7.67
CA SER A 148 11.41 -4.06 -6.72
C SER A 148 10.35 -3.16 -7.36
N ALA A 149 10.75 -2.26 -8.26
CA ALA A 149 9.83 -1.40 -9.00
C ALA A 149 8.91 -2.20 -9.92
N LEU A 150 9.45 -3.17 -10.67
CA LEU A 150 8.65 -4.04 -11.53
C LEU A 150 7.68 -4.91 -10.73
N ALA A 151 8.10 -5.41 -9.57
CA ALA A 151 7.24 -6.17 -8.67
C ALA A 151 6.05 -5.33 -8.16
N LEU A 152 6.30 -4.09 -7.71
CA LEU A 152 5.26 -3.17 -7.25
C LEU A 152 4.31 -2.74 -8.38
N LEU A 153 4.85 -2.41 -9.56
CA LEU A 153 4.07 -2.07 -10.73
C LEU A 153 3.22 -3.26 -11.21
N GLY A 154 3.78 -4.46 -11.20
CA GLY A 154 3.07 -5.69 -11.53
C GLY A 154 1.89 -5.95 -10.56
N LEU A 155 2.13 -5.83 -9.25
CA LEU A 155 1.10 -6.01 -8.23
C LEU A 155 -0.02 -4.97 -8.36
N THR A 156 0.34 -3.69 -8.48
CA THR A 156 -0.64 -2.60 -8.62
C THR A 156 -1.45 -2.73 -9.91
N ALA A 157 -0.80 -3.03 -11.04
CA ALA A 157 -1.49 -3.28 -12.31
C ALA A 157 -2.43 -4.50 -12.24
N PHE A 158 -1.99 -5.57 -11.56
CA PHE A 158 -2.80 -6.78 -11.34
C PHE A 158 -4.06 -6.47 -10.51
N ILE A 159 -3.92 -5.69 -9.43
CA ILE A 159 -5.03 -5.28 -8.57
C ILE A 159 -5.99 -4.32 -9.30
N ILE A 160 -5.48 -3.40 -10.13
CA ILE A 160 -6.31 -2.41 -10.82
C ILE A 160 -7.05 -3.03 -12.01
N LYS A 161 -6.37 -3.85 -12.83
CA LYS A 161 -6.99 -4.47 -14.02
C LYS A 161 -7.94 -5.59 -13.66
N GLY A 162 -7.66 -6.32 -12.59
CA GLY A 162 -8.51 -7.41 -12.14
C GLY A 162 -9.52 -6.92 -11.11
N LYS A 163 -10.78 -7.32 -11.24
CA LYS A 163 -11.76 -7.24 -10.14
C LYS A 163 -11.48 -8.35 -9.12
N HIS A 164 -10.21 -8.48 -8.72
CA HIS A 164 -9.67 -9.53 -7.89
C HIS A 164 -9.75 -9.10 -6.43
N TYR A 165 -10.44 -9.89 -5.61
CA TYR A 165 -10.60 -9.63 -4.18
C TYR A 165 -10.24 -10.88 -3.38
N GLY A 166 -9.72 -10.67 -2.17
CA GLY A 166 -9.46 -11.73 -1.19
C GLY A 166 -8.24 -12.60 -1.53
N TYR A 167 -8.43 -13.92 -1.47
CA TYR A 167 -7.36 -14.92 -1.50
C TYR A 167 -6.47 -14.89 -2.76
N LEU A 168 -7.00 -14.46 -3.91
CA LEU A 168 -6.23 -14.38 -5.15
C LEU A 168 -5.12 -13.31 -5.08
N VAL A 169 -5.40 -12.17 -4.45
CA VAL A 169 -4.41 -11.11 -4.24
C VAL A 169 -3.34 -11.58 -3.27
N LEU A 170 -3.73 -12.29 -2.20
CA LEU A 170 -2.81 -12.80 -1.19
C LEU A 170 -1.85 -13.85 -1.77
N GLY A 171 -2.34 -14.79 -2.57
CA GLY A 171 -1.49 -15.73 -3.31
C GLY A 171 -0.52 -15.01 -4.24
N THR A 172 -1.00 -14.01 -4.99
CA THR A 172 -0.15 -13.24 -5.92
C THR A 172 0.97 -12.48 -5.19
N ILE A 173 0.68 -11.89 -4.02
CA ILE A 173 1.70 -11.24 -3.19
C ILE A 173 2.80 -12.23 -2.79
N LEU A 174 2.43 -13.45 -2.38
CA LEU A 174 3.40 -14.48 -1.99
C LEU A 174 4.29 -14.92 -3.16
N VAL A 175 3.74 -15.06 -4.38
CA VAL A 175 4.54 -15.34 -5.58
C VAL A 175 5.54 -14.20 -5.86
N ILE A 176 5.07 -12.95 -5.73
CA ILE A 176 5.94 -11.79 -5.94
C ILE A 176 7.05 -11.73 -4.89
N VAL A 177 6.75 -12.03 -3.63
CA VAL A 177 7.76 -12.11 -2.56
C VAL A 177 8.82 -13.14 -2.92
N ALA A 178 8.43 -14.37 -3.28
CA ALA A 178 9.35 -15.44 -3.71
C ALA A 178 10.26 -14.98 -4.87
N PHE A 179 9.65 -14.38 -5.90
CA PHE A 179 10.38 -13.85 -7.05
C PHE A 179 11.40 -12.77 -6.64
N VAL A 180 10.98 -11.79 -5.84
CA VAL A 180 11.84 -10.69 -5.39
C VAL A 180 12.97 -11.22 -4.51
N THR A 181 12.71 -12.14 -3.59
CA THR A 181 13.76 -12.73 -2.74
C THR A 181 14.79 -13.51 -3.55
N THR A 182 14.34 -14.29 -4.53
CA THR A 182 15.23 -15.02 -5.44
C THR A 182 16.06 -14.08 -6.30
N ALA A 183 15.46 -13.02 -6.83
CA ALA A 183 16.17 -12.00 -7.59
C ALA A 183 17.22 -11.25 -6.73
N ILE A 184 16.86 -10.84 -5.50
CA ILE A 184 17.79 -10.20 -4.56
C ILE A 184 18.99 -11.10 -4.27
N ASN A 185 18.74 -12.38 -4.00
CA ASN A 185 19.79 -13.34 -3.70
C ASN A 185 20.70 -13.57 -4.92
N LEU A 186 20.13 -13.72 -6.11
CA LEU A 186 20.89 -13.85 -7.35
C LEU A 186 21.79 -12.63 -7.61
N ILE A 187 21.23 -11.43 -7.52
CA ILE A 187 21.98 -10.18 -7.76
C ILE A 187 23.11 -10.04 -6.73
N THR A 188 22.82 -10.27 -5.44
CA THR A 188 23.81 -10.16 -4.36
C THR A 188 24.92 -11.19 -4.51
N ASN A 189 24.60 -12.46 -4.79
CA ASN A 189 25.59 -13.52 -4.94
C ASN A 189 26.48 -13.29 -6.18
N ARG A 190 25.92 -12.74 -7.26
CA ARG A 190 26.69 -12.33 -8.44
C ARG A 190 27.66 -11.20 -8.12
N TYR A 191 27.22 -10.20 -7.35
CA TYR A 191 28.07 -9.09 -6.92
C TYR A 191 29.20 -9.55 -6.00
N LEU A 192 28.91 -10.44 -5.06
CA LEU A 192 29.89 -10.98 -4.11
C LEU A 192 30.76 -12.12 -4.68
N ALA A 193 30.56 -12.51 -5.95
CA ALA A 193 31.22 -13.65 -6.59
C ALA A 193 31.14 -14.97 -5.80
N VAL A 194 30.05 -15.17 -5.05
CA VAL A 194 29.84 -16.37 -4.23
C VAL A 194 29.34 -17.52 -5.12
N PRO A 195 29.92 -18.73 -5.02
CA PRO A 195 29.58 -19.84 -5.92
C PRO A 195 28.18 -20.44 -5.67
N ARG A 196 27.61 -20.24 -4.48
CA ARG A 196 26.26 -20.70 -4.15
C ARG A 196 25.24 -19.62 -4.49
N ILE A 197 24.36 -19.93 -5.44
CA ILE A 197 23.52 -18.92 -6.10
C ILE A 197 22.17 -18.73 -5.37
N LEU A 198 21.69 -19.73 -4.60
CA LEU A 198 20.27 -19.83 -4.16
C LEU A 198 20.04 -20.19 -2.67
N ASP A 199 21.00 -19.98 -1.76
CA ASP A 199 20.94 -20.56 -0.40
C ASP A 199 19.70 -20.13 0.44
N TRP A 200 19.53 -18.84 0.73
CA TRP A 200 18.43 -18.38 1.60
C TRP A 200 17.11 -18.19 0.84
N ALA A 201 17.18 -17.84 -0.44
CA ALA A 201 16.01 -17.68 -1.27
C ALA A 201 15.23 -19.00 -1.42
N LEU A 202 15.93 -20.13 -1.52
CA LEU A 202 15.28 -21.45 -1.65
C LEU A 202 14.47 -21.82 -0.41
N ILE A 203 14.93 -21.42 0.79
CA ILE A 203 14.18 -21.60 2.04
C ILE A 203 12.88 -20.78 2.02
N VAL A 204 12.95 -19.54 1.56
CA VAL A 204 11.77 -18.66 1.44
C VAL A 204 10.79 -19.21 0.41
N ASP A 205 11.28 -19.64 -0.74
CA ASP A 205 10.47 -20.20 -1.84
C ASP A 205 9.78 -21.50 -1.44
N ALA A 206 10.47 -22.36 -0.66
CA ALA A 206 9.92 -23.61 -0.15
C ALA A 206 8.71 -23.41 0.76
N ILE A 207 8.57 -22.25 1.41
CA ILE A 207 7.44 -21.92 2.31
C ILE A 207 6.37 -21.12 1.55
N THR A 208 6.79 -20.11 0.80
CA THR A 208 5.88 -19.15 0.17
C THR A 208 5.14 -19.72 -1.04
N LEU A 209 5.78 -20.58 -1.85
CA LEU A 209 5.14 -21.15 -3.04
C LEU A 209 4.03 -22.15 -2.70
N PRO A 210 4.18 -23.10 -1.76
CA PRO A 210 3.07 -23.96 -1.34
C PRO A 210 1.93 -23.17 -0.71
N LEU A 211 2.24 -22.14 0.08
CA LEU A 211 1.23 -21.29 0.70
C LEU A 211 0.46 -20.47 -0.35
N SER A 212 1.15 -19.94 -1.36
CA SER A 212 0.52 -19.28 -2.50
C SER A 212 -0.39 -20.24 -3.26
N TRP A 213 0.07 -21.46 -3.53
CA TRP A 213 -0.71 -22.48 -4.20
C TRP A 213 -2.00 -22.81 -3.45
N PHE A 214 -1.91 -22.93 -2.12
CA PHE A 214 -3.07 -23.13 -1.25
C PHE A 214 -4.10 -21.98 -1.38
N PHE A 215 -3.67 -20.72 -1.40
CA PHE A 215 -4.59 -19.59 -1.60
C PHE A 215 -5.25 -19.57 -2.97
N PHE A 216 -4.53 -19.96 -4.03
CA PHE A 216 -5.13 -20.14 -5.36
C PHE A 216 -6.16 -21.28 -5.36
N TYR A 217 -5.84 -22.41 -4.74
CA TYR A 217 -6.76 -23.53 -4.59
C TYR A 217 -8.05 -23.11 -3.88
N LEU A 218 -7.96 -22.37 -2.77
CA LEU A 218 -9.14 -21.83 -2.08
C LEU A 218 -9.96 -20.90 -2.98
N HIS A 219 -9.31 -19.99 -3.70
CA HIS A 219 -10.01 -19.04 -4.56
C HIS A 219 -10.80 -19.74 -5.70
N PHE A 220 -10.21 -20.74 -6.34
CA PHE A 220 -10.83 -21.45 -7.46
C PHE A 220 -11.78 -22.57 -6.99
N GLY A 221 -11.49 -23.21 -5.85
CA GLY A 221 -12.30 -24.28 -5.26
C GLY A 221 -13.63 -23.77 -4.69
N LEU A 222 -13.60 -22.71 -3.87
CA LEU A 222 -14.81 -22.19 -3.20
C LEU A 222 -15.83 -21.56 -4.16
N LYS A 223 -15.38 -21.00 -5.30
CA LYS A 223 -16.29 -20.44 -6.32
C LYS A 223 -17.14 -21.50 -7.03
N LYS A 224 -16.71 -22.76 -7.05
CA LYS A 224 -17.49 -23.85 -7.68
C LYS A 224 -18.67 -24.30 -6.81
N GLU A 225 -18.59 -24.18 -5.48
CA GLU A 225 -19.60 -24.72 -4.57
C GLU A 225 -20.76 -23.73 -4.31
N LEU A 226 -20.52 -22.42 -4.39
CA LEU A 226 -21.55 -21.38 -4.18
C LEU A 226 -22.58 -21.25 -5.32
N HIS A 227 -22.43 -21.99 -6.42
CA HIS A 227 -23.41 -22.04 -7.50
C HIS A 227 -24.46 -23.16 -7.32
N LEU A 228 -24.38 -23.96 -6.25
CA LEU A 228 -25.34 -25.04 -5.97
C LEU A 228 -26.62 -24.55 -5.26
N GLU A 229 -26.62 -23.35 -4.68
CA GLU A 229 -27.82 -22.77 -4.03
C GLU A 229 -28.93 -22.40 -5.04
N LYS A 230 -28.63 -22.31 -6.34
CA LYS A 230 -29.64 -22.16 -7.40
C LYS A 230 -30.19 -23.49 -7.92
N PHE A 231 -29.60 -24.63 -7.54
CA PHE A 231 -30.05 -25.96 -7.97
C PHE A 231 -30.95 -26.65 -6.94
N PHE A 232 -30.96 -26.20 -5.69
CA PHE A 232 -31.85 -26.71 -4.66
C PHE A 232 -32.99 -25.72 -4.39
N HIS A 233 -33.90 -25.60 -5.35
CA HIS A 233 -35.29 -25.32 -5.04
C HIS A 233 -35.94 -26.65 -4.62
N LEU A 234 -35.84 -26.97 -3.33
CA LEU A 234 -36.67 -27.94 -2.61
C LEU A 234 -37.27 -27.22 -1.40
#